data_AF-A0A9D1Z4L0-F1
#
_entry.id   AF-A0A9D1Z4L0-F1
#
_cell.length_a   1.000
_cell.length_b   1.000
_cell.length_c   1.000
_cell.angle_alpha   90.00
_cell.angle_beta   90.00
_cell.angle_gamma   90.00
#
_symmetry.space_group_name_H-M   'P 1'
#
loop_
_entity.id
_entity.type
_entity.pdbx_description
1 polymer ?
#
loop_
_entity_poly.entity_id
_entity_poly.type
_entity_poly.pdbx_seq_one_letter_code
_entity_poly.pdbx_strand_id
1 'polypeptide(L)'
;MKLRRIIASLACLLVLAGNCLAIDLVIDGEKLELDVPPQLVEQRTLVPLRAIFEKLGATVEWDQATQTATATKGTDVVQITIDSTTAYVNGQAQTLDVPAMAIDGRTLVPVRFVSESLQADVQWIQETQTVQITTQDGGSTTAPTVTPTPTPSPTPSPAPSEAPSTGHTIYVTKTGKRYHYDPNCNGGTYYESTLEEALARGLTPCEKCVHD
;
A
#
# COMPACT_ATOMS: atom_id res chain seq x y z
N MET A 1 -61.38 -32.71 24.25
CA MET A 1 -61.27 -31.53 23.37
C MET A 1 -60.35 -30.49 24.02
N LYS A 2 -59.56 -29.78 23.20
CA LYS A 2 -58.62 -28.66 23.50
C LYS A 2 -57.12 -29.00 23.44
N LEU A 3 -56.68 -29.25 22.20
CA LEU A 3 -55.66 -28.48 21.44
C LEU A 3 -54.45 -27.95 22.23
N ARG A 4 -53.31 -28.65 22.11
CA ARG A 4 -51.99 -28.08 22.41
C ARG A 4 -51.38 -27.53 21.12
N ARG A 5 -51.11 -26.22 21.15
CA ARG A 5 -50.61 -25.40 20.03
C ARG A 5 -49.17 -25.77 19.71
N ILE A 6 -48.93 -26.02 18.42
CA ILE A 6 -47.60 -26.18 17.81
C ILE A 6 -47.00 -24.77 17.71
N ILE A 7 -45.90 -24.51 18.42
CA ILE A 7 -45.09 -23.31 18.22
C ILE A 7 -44.09 -23.65 17.12
N ALA A 8 -44.39 -23.22 15.90
CA ALA A 8 -43.46 -23.25 14.79
C ALA A 8 -42.41 -22.15 15.01
N SER A 9 -41.24 -22.52 15.52
CA SER A 9 -40.08 -21.64 15.58
C SER A 9 -39.53 -21.43 14.16
N LEU A 10 -40.00 -20.37 13.53
CA LEU A 10 -39.45 -19.82 12.30
C LEU A 10 -38.09 -19.16 12.65
N ALA A 11 -37.02 -19.95 12.59
CA ALA A 11 -35.67 -19.42 12.57
C ALA A 11 -35.49 -18.68 11.23
N CYS A 12 -35.73 -17.37 11.24
CA CYS A 12 -35.36 -16.48 10.16
C CYS A 12 -33.82 -16.47 10.10
N LEU A 13 -33.27 -17.25 9.18
CA LEU A 13 -31.86 -17.23 8.82
C LEU A 13 -31.61 -15.88 8.14
N LEU A 14 -31.25 -14.88 8.95
CA LEU A 14 -30.79 -13.59 8.46
C LEU A 14 -29.44 -13.84 7.78
N VAL A 15 -29.47 -14.08 6.47
CA VAL A 15 -28.26 -14.07 5.63
C VAL A 15 -27.79 -12.63 5.61
N LEU A 16 -26.88 -12.30 6.52
CA LEU A 16 -26.05 -11.10 6.42
C LEU A 16 -25.21 -11.28 5.15
N ALA A 17 -25.72 -10.79 4.02
CA ALA A 17 -24.91 -10.50 2.86
C ALA A 17 -23.93 -9.41 3.32
N GLY A 18 -22.76 -9.83 3.80
CA GLY A 18 -21.63 -8.93 3.93
C GLY A 18 -21.39 -8.37 2.55
N ASN A 19 -21.53 -7.06 2.41
CA ASN A 19 -21.10 -6.37 1.20
C ASN A 19 -19.59 -6.58 1.10
N CYS A 20 -19.18 -7.64 0.39
CA CYS A 20 -17.79 -7.85 0.03
C CYS A 20 -17.50 -6.79 -1.03
N LEU A 21 -17.06 -5.61 -0.60
CA LEU A 21 -16.55 -4.58 -1.48
C LEU A 21 -15.18 -5.06 -2.00
N ALA A 22 -15.23 -6.07 -2.87
CA ALA A 22 -14.07 -6.62 -3.52
C ALA A 22 -13.63 -5.65 -4.62
N ILE A 23 -12.36 -5.31 -4.60
CA ILE A 23 -11.74 -4.53 -5.67
C ILE A 23 -11.54 -5.47 -6.86
N ASP A 24 -11.98 -5.07 -8.04
CA ASP A 24 -11.74 -5.83 -9.25
C ASP A 24 -10.38 -5.47 -9.85
N LEU A 25 -9.75 -6.43 -10.54
CA LEU A 25 -8.52 -6.24 -11.27
C LEU A 25 -8.73 -6.60 -12.75
N VAL A 26 -8.41 -5.67 -13.64
CA VAL A 26 -8.55 -5.82 -15.09
C VAL A 26 -7.19 -5.54 -15.72
N ILE A 27 -6.74 -6.41 -16.62
CA ILE A 27 -5.48 -6.25 -17.38
C ILE A 27 -5.82 -6.33 -18.86
N ASP A 28 -5.48 -5.30 -19.62
CA ASP A 28 -5.71 -5.22 -21.07
C ASP A 28 -7.17 -5.50 -21.47
N GLY A 29 -8.11 -5.02 -20.64
CA GLY A 29 -9.55 -5.18 -20.83
C GLY A 29 -10.14 -6.51 -20.35
N GLU A 30 -9.31 -7.45 -19.87
CA GLU A 30 -9.75 -8.73 -19.33
C GLU A 30 -9.76 -8.70 -17.80
N LYS A 31 -10.91 -9.03 -17.18
CA LYS A 31 -11.01 -9.18 -15.73
C LYS A 31 -10.24 -10.42 -15.30
N LEU A 32 -9.38 -10.25 -14.29
CA LEU A 32 -8.60 -11.33 -13.71
C LEU A 32 -9.36 -11.95 -12.53
N GLU A 33 -9.55 -13.26 -12.57
CA GLU A 33 -10.08 -14.01 -11.45
C GLU A 33 -8.98 -14.16 -10.39
N LEU A 34 -9.27 -13.69 -9.18
CA LEU A 34 -8.33 -13.65 -8.07
C LEU A 34 -8.85 -14.48 -6.91
N ASP A 35 -7.97 -15.28 -6.32
CA ASP A 35 -8.24 -15.99 -5.08
C ASP A 35 -8.12 -15.08 -3.85
N VAL A 36 -7.25 -14.08 -3.91
CA VAL A 36 -7.15 -12.98 -2.95
C VAL A 36 -7.37 -11.66 -3.69
N PRO A 37 -8.44 -10.90 -3.37
CA PRO A 37 -8.71 -9.63 -4.04
C PRO A 37 -7.69 -8.56 -3.62
N PRO A 38 -7.48 -7.52 -4.43
CA PRO A 38 -6.69 -6.35 -4.04
C PRO A 38 -7.19 -5.74 -2.73
N GLN A 39 -6.28 -5.20 -1.93
CA GLN A 39 -6.54 -4.68 -0.60
C GLN A 39 -6.16 -3.20 -0.52
N LEU A 40 -6.97 -2.39 0.16
CA LEU A 40 -6.62 -1.01 0.47
C LEU A 40 -5.90 -0.97 1.83
N VAL A 41 -4.59 -0.75 1.81
CA VAL A 41 -3.75 -0.64 3.02
C VAL A 41 -3.05 0.70 2.99
N GLU A 42 -3.15 1.48 4.07
CA GLU A 42 -2.49 2.81 4.18
C GLU A 42 -2.76 3.73 2.97
N GLN A 43 -4.01 3.74 2.49
CA GLN A 43 -4.42 4.51 1.29
C GLN A 43 -3.65 4.13 0.01
N ARG A 44 -3.10 2.92 -0.04
CA ARG A 44 -2.52 2.30 -1.24
C ARG A 44 -3.28 1.02 -1.56
N THR A 45 -3.56 0.82 -2.84
CA THR A 45 -4.13 -0.43 -3.32
C THR A 45 -2.99 -1.41 -3.56
N LEU A 46 -2.99 -2.48 -2.78
CA LEU A 46 -2.08 -3.59 -2.94
C LEU A 46 -2.75 -4.66 -3.79
N VAL A 47 -1.99 -5.21 -4.74
CA VAL A 47 -2.48 -6.19 -5.72
C VAL A 47 -1.65 -7.48 -5.64
N PRO A 48 -2.26 -8.65 -5.91
CA PRO A 48 -1.52 -9.91 -5.92
C PRO A 48 -0.44 -9.92 -7.00
N LEU A 49 0.82 -9.94 -6.59
CA LEU A 49 1.95 -9.88 -7.50
C LEU A 49 1.90 -11.01 -8.53
N ARG A 50 1.75 -12.25 -8.03
CA ARG A 50 1.80 -13.44 -8.88
C ARG A 50 0.77 -13.40 -10.01
N ALA A 51 -0.48 -13.11 -9.69
CA ALA A 51 -1.57 -13.14 -10.65
C ALA A 51 -1.32 -12.17 -11.82
N ILE A 52 -0.82 -10.96 -11.53
CA ILE A 52 -0.50 -9.96 -12.55
C ILE A 52 0.66 -10.42 -13.42
N PHE A 53 1.78 -10.80 -12.80
CA PHE A 53 2.98 -11.17 -13.55
C PHE A 53 2.77 -12.43 -14.39
N GLU A 54 2.06 -13.44 -13.88
CA GLU A 54 1.71 -14.64 -14.65
C GLU A 54 0.75 -14.33 -15.81
N LYS A 55 -0.26 -13.47 -15.60
CA LYS A 55 -1.15 -13.02 -16.68
C LYS A 55 -0.39 -12.33 -17.81
N LEU A 56 0.71 -11.65 -17.48
CA LEU A 56 1.60 -10.97 -18.41
C LEU A 56 2.71 -11.87 -18.99
N GLY A 57 2.67 -13.18 -18.71
CA GLY A 57 3.58 -14.18 -19.26
C GLY A 57 4.91 -14.33 -18.51
N ALA A 58 5.02 -13.80 -17.29
CA ALA A 58 6.16 -14.06 -16.41
C ALA A 58 5.98 -15.39 -15.65
N THR A 59 7.09 -16.00 -15.25
CA THR A 59 7.09 -17.09 -14.27
C THR A 59 7.39 -16.51 -12.89
N VAL A 60 6.68 -16.96 -11.86
CA VAL A 60 6.88 -16.47 -10.49
C VAL A 60 7.29 -17.60 -9.57
N GLU A 61 8.50 -17.46 -9.02
CA GLU A 61 9.08 -18.38 -8.06
C GLU A 61 9.06 -17.79 -6.65
N TRP A 62 9.01 -18.67 -5.65
CA TRP A 62 9.00 -18.29 -4.24
C TRP A 62 10.15 -18.96 -3.52
N ASP A 63 10.98 -18.16 -2.87
CA ASP A 63 12.00 -18.63 -1.94
C ASP A 63 11.48 -18.49 -0.50
N GLN A 64 11.23 -19.63 0.14
CA GLN A 64 10.74 -19.72 1.50
C GLN A 64 11.78 -19.25 2.54
N ALA A 65 13.07 -19.46 2.29
CA ALA A 65 14.12 -19.15 3.26
C ALA A 65 14.35 -17.65 3.37
N THR A 66 14.25 -16.94 2.24
CA THR A 66 14.44 -15.49 2.15
C THR A 66 13.12 -14.72 2.08
N GLN A 67 11.98 -15.41 2.11
CA GLN A 67 10.64 -14.84 1.93
C GLN A 67 10.55 -13.91 0.71
N THR A 68 11.14 -14.34 -0.41
CA THR A 68 11.27 -13.53 -1.62
C THR A 68 10.52 -14.15 -2.79
N ALA A 69 9.65 -13.36 -3.41
CA ALA A 69 9.04 -13.67 -4.69
C ALA A 69 9.93 -13.13 -5.83
N THR A 70 10.24 -13.99 -6.79
CA THR A 70 11.00 -13.63 -8.01
C THR A 70 10.12 -13.85 -9.22
N ALA A 71 9.77 -12.78 -9.94
CA ALA A 71 9.07 -12.85 -11.22
C ALA A 71 10.06 -12.65 -12.37
N THR A 72 10.01 -13.53 -13.37
CA THR A 72 10.93 -13.52 -14.52
C THR A 72 10.16 -13.55 -15.83
N LYS A 73 10.42 -12.60 -16.72
CA LYS A 73 9.87 -12.56 -18.09
C LYS A 73 10.98 -12.25 -19.08
N GLY A 74 11.40 -13.24 -19.86
CA GLY A 74 12.54 -13.07 -20.76
C GLY A 74 13.82 -12.75 -19.98
N THR A 75 14.35 -11.54 -20.15
CA THR A 75 15.52 -11.04 -19.39
C THR A 75 15.15 -10.20 -18.18
N ASP A 76 13.88 -9.82 -18.04
CA ASP A 76 13.43 -8.97 -16.95
C ASP A 76 13.18 -9.80 -15.69
N VAL A 77 13.73 -9.32 -14.57
CA VAL A 77 13.66 -9.98 -13.26
C VAL A 77 13.18 -8.97 -12.22
N VAL A 78 12.12 -9.32 -11.51
CA VAL A 78 11.57 -8.55 -10.40
C VAL A 78 11.67 -9.39 -9.13
N GLN A 79 12.31 -8.86 -8.09
CA GLN A 79 12.45 -9.52 -6.80
C GLN A 79 11.80 -8.69 -5.70
N ILE A 80 10.96 -9.32 -4.91
CA ILE A 80 10.25 -8.68 -3.81
C ILE A 80 10.32 -9.55 -2.57
N THR A 81 10.84 -8.97 -1.50
CA THR A 81 10.87 -9.59 -0.18
C THR A 81 9.69 -9.10 0.64
N ILE A 82 9.01 -10.02 1.34
CA ILE A 82 7.91 -9.67 2.25
C ILE A 82 8.43 -8.77 3.39
N ASP A 83 7.58 -7.87 3.86
CA ASP A 83 7.82 -6.88 4.92
C ASP A 83 8.96 -5.90 4.60
N SER A 84 9.40 -5.85 3.34
CA SER A 84 10.39 -4.90 2.84
C SER A 84 9.71 -3.83 2.00
N THR A 85 10.13 -2.58 2.18
CA THR A 85 9.84 -1.46 1.27
C THR A 85 10.83 -1.41 0.10
N THR A 86 11.83 -2.29 0.07
CA THR A 86 12.78 -2.38 -1.05
C THR A 86 12.43 -3.58 -1.92
N ALA A 87 12.22 -3.32 -3.20
CA ALA A 87 12.12 -4.30 -4.27
C ALA A 87 13.30 -4.12 -5.24
N TYR A 88 13.55 -5.10 -6.10
CA TYR A 88 14.57 -5.01 -7.14
C TYR A 88 13.96 -5.28 -8.51
N VAL A 89 14.26 -4.41 -9.47
CA VAL A 89 13.90 -4.59 -10.88
C VAL A 89 15.20 -4.61 -11.67
N ASN A 90 15.50 -5.74 -12.31
CA ASN A 90 16.74 -5.95 -13.05
C ASN A 90 18.00 -5.66 -12.19
N GLY A 91 17.94 -6.05 -10.91
CA GLY A 91 18.99 -5.83 -9.92
C GLY A 91 19.11 -4.39 -9.40
N GLN A 92 18.29 -3.45 -9.89
CA GLN A 92 18.23 -2.08 -9.39
C GLN A 92 17.19 -1.96 -8.28
N ALA A 93 17.57 -1.37 -7.14
CA ALA A 93 16.67 -1.17 -6.02
C ALA A 93 15.58 -0.13 -6.37
N GLN A 94 14.35 -0.44 -6.01
CA GLN A 94 13.17 0.40 -6.13
C GLN A 94 12.46 0.46 -4.77
N THR A 95 12.01 1.65 -4.38
CA THR A 95 11.30 1.85 -3.10
C THR A 95 9.80 1.72 -3.32
N LEU A 96 9.14 0.93 -2.47
CA LEU A 96 7.70 0.77 -2.42
C LEU A 96 7.08 1.81 -1.50
N ASP A 97 5.91 2.34 -1.87
CA ASP A 97 5.12 3.26 -1.03
C ASP A 97 4.70 2.63 0.30
N VAL A 98 4.41 1.32 0.28
CA VAL A 98 4.01 0.47 1.40
C VAL A 98 4.77 -0.86 1.23
N PRO A 99 5.25 -1.50 2.31
CA PRO A 99 5.97 -2.77 2.19
C PRO A 99 5.14 -3.84 1.49
N ALA A 100 5.82 -4.78 0.83
CA ALA A 100 5.15 -5.96 0.30
C ALA A 100 4.61 -6.82 1.46
N MET A 101 3.36 -7.26 1.37
CA MET A 101 2.69 -7.96 2.46
C MET A 101 2.32 -9.39 2.09
N ALA A 102 2.40 -10.31 3.05
CA ALA A 102 1.74 -11.61 2.96
C ALA A 102 0.30 -11.47 3.49
N ILE A 103 -0.69 -11.58 2.59
CA ILE A 103 -2.11 -11.57 2.97
C ILE A 103 -2.75 -12.83 2.38
N ASP A 104 -3.39 -13.63 3.24
CA ASP A 104 -4.03 -14.91 2.86
C ASP A 104 -3.12 -15.84 2.03
N GLY A 105 -1.82 -15.85 2.34
CA GLY A 105 -0.83 -16.67 1.65
C GLY A 105 -0.47 -16.17 0.24
N ARG A 106 -0.75 -14.90 -0.08
CA ARG A 106 -0.33 -14.23 -1.32
C ARG A 106 0.55 -13.03 -1.01
N THR A 107 1.55 -12.80 -1.86
CA THR A 107 2.37 -11.59 -1.83
C THR A 107 1.62 -10.47 -2.54
N LEU A 108 1.28 -9.44 -1.79
CA LEU A 108 0.56 -8.26 -2.22
C LEU A 108 1.50 -7.06 -2.24
N VAL A 109 1.48 -6.29 -3.34
CA VAL A 109 2.38 -5.14 -3.55
C VAL A 109 1.63 -3.91 -4.06
N PRO A 110 2.13 -2.69 -3.81
CA PRO A 110 1.49 -1.47 -4.30
C PRO A 110 1.33 -1.50 -5.83
N VAL A 111 0.13 -1.16 -6.31
CA VAL A 111 -0.16 -1.15 -7.75
C VAL A 111 0.74 -0.20 -8.56
N ARG A 112 1.21 0.89 -7.94
CA ARG A 112 2.19 1.81 -8.56
C ARG A 112 3.48 1.09 -8.94
N PHE A 113 4.02 0.27 -8.03
CA PHE A 113 5.24 -0.48 -8.31
C PHE A 113 5.08 -1.40 -9.53
N VAL A 114 3.91 -2.03 -9.65
CA VAL A 114 3.57 -2.90 -10.79
C VAL A 114 3.53 -2.10 -12.10
N SER A 115 2.87 -0.94 -12.11
CA SER A 115 2.83 -0.01 -13.25
C SER A 115 4.23 0.33 -13.75
N GLU A 116 5.11 0.74 -12.83
CA GLU A 116 6.46 1.20 -13.16
C GLU A 116 7.37 0.06 -13.63
N SER A 117 7.31 -1.08 -12.94
CA SER A 117 8.12 -2.26 -13.26
C SER A 117 7.79 -2.86 -14.63
N LEU A 118 6.53 -2.70 -15.08
CA LEU A 118 6.02 -3.28 -16.31
C LEU A 118 5.84 -2.25 -17.44
N GLN A 119 6.20 -0.99 -17.20
CA GLN A 119 5.93 0.12 -18.12
C GLN A 119 4.46 0.17 -18.57
N ALA A 120 3.54 -0.10 -17.66
CA ALA A 120 2.10 -0.17 -17.91
C ALA A 120 1.37 1.02 -17.29
N ASP A 121 0.27 1.45 -17.90
CA ASP A 121 -0.62 2.44 -17.32
C ASP A 121 -1.55 1.78 -16.30
N VAL A 122 -1.79 2.46 -15.18
CA VAL A 122 -2.72 2.01 -14.15
C VAL A 122 -3.76 3.10 -13.88
N GLN A 123 -5.02 2.70 -13.92
CA GLN A 123 -6.17 3.56 -13.64
C GLN A 123 -7.02 2.94 -12.53
N TRP A 124 -7.46 3.79 -11.60
CA TRP A 124 -8.51 3.46 -10.65
C TRP A 124 -9.87 3.91 -11.19
N ILE A 125 -10.81 2.98 -11.33
CA ILE A 125 -12.20 3.26 -11.69
C ILE A 125 -13.02 3.26 -10.40
N GLN A 126 -13.45 4.45 -9.98
CA GLN A 126 -14.11 4.62 -8.69
C GLN A 126 -15.52 4.01 -8.67
N GLU A 127 -16.25 4.11 -9.78
CA GLU A 127 -17.63 3.67 -9.92
C GLU A 127 -17.78 2.15 -9.70
N THR A 128 -16.78 1.39 -10.16
CA THR A 128 -16.77 -0.07 -10.11
C THR A 128 -15.73 -0.64 -9.14
N GLN A 129 -15.00 0.23 -8.42
CA GLN A 129 -13.86 -0.14 -7.58
C GLN A 129 -12.88 -1.09 -8.30
N THR A 130 -12.40 -0.65 -9.47
CA THR A 130 -11.56 -1.48 -10.34
C THR A 130 -10.18 -0.88 -10.51
N VAL A 131 -9.15 -1.71 -10.35
CA VAL A 131 -7.81 -1.43 -10.84
C VAL A 131 -7.73 -1.89 -12.29
N GLN A 132 -7.57 -0.97 -13.23
CA GLN A 132 -7.34 -1.26 -14.64
C GLN A 132 -5.86 -1.05 -14.98
N ILE A 133 -5.21 -2.08 -15.51
CA ILE A 133 -3.84 -2.08 -16.00
C ILE A 133 -3.87 -2.19 -17.52
N THR A 134 -3.12 -1.34 -18.22
CA THR A 134 -3.00 -1.35 -19.69
C THR A 134 -1.53 -1.38 -20.09
N THR A 135 -1.13 -2.42 -20.81
CA THR A 135 0.25 -2.62 -21.28
C THR A 135 0.48 -1.95 -22.63
N GLN A 136 1.71 -1.50 -22.89
CA GLN A 136 2.05 -0.72 -24.09
C GLN A 136 2.18 -1.57 -25.37
N ASP A 137 2.26 -2.91 -25.26
CA ASP A 137 2.46 -3.82 -26.41
C ASP A 137 1.16 -4.29 -27.09
N GLY A 138 0.00 -3.98 -26.51
CA GLY A 138 -1.33 -4.41 -26.96
C GLY A 138 -2.03 -3.48 -27.96
N GLY A 139 -1.37 -3.10 -29.06
CA GLY A 139 -2.07 -2.65 -30.28
C GLY A 139 -2.81 -1.29 -30.28
N SER A 140 -2.07 -0.27 -30.74
CA SER A 140 -2.52 0.84 -31.63
C SER A 140 -3.55 1.88 -31.13
N THR A 141 -3.00 3.07 -30.86
CA THR A 141 -3.40 4.36 -31.46
C THR A 141 -4.91 4.64 -31.58
N THR A 142 -5.48 5.19 -30.52
CA THR A 142 -5.91 6.59 -30.59
C THR A 142 -5.77 7.14 -29.18
N ALA A 143 -4.79 8.00 -28.96
CA ALA A 143 -4.92 8.94 -27.87
C ALA A 143 -6.17 9.77 -28.18
N PRO A 144 -7.29 9.67 -27.43
CA PRO A 144 -8.06 10.88 -27.30
C PRO A 144 -7.09 11.85 -26.63
N THR A 145 -6.81 12.97 -27.30
CA THR A 145 -6.44 14.18 -26.58
C THR A 145 -7.63 14.49 -25.69
N VAL A 146 -7.74 13.82 -24.55
CA VAL A 146 -8.45 14.33 -23.41
C VAL A 146 -7.54 15.40 -22.87
N THR A 147 -7.89 16.65 -23.19
CA THR A 147 -7.70 17.77 -22.28
C THR A 147 -7.82 17.23 -20.86
N PRO A 148 -6.85 17.45 -19.95
CA PRO A 148 -6.99 17.01 -18.58
C PRO A 148 -8.32 17.57 -18.07
N THR A 149 -9.36 16.73 -17.98
CA THR A 149 -10.54 17.04 -17.19
C THR A 149 -9.96 17.41 -15.85
N PRO A 150 -10.27 18.61 -15.32
CA PRO A 150 -9.61 19.11 -14.14
C PRO A 150 -9.67 18.00 -13.11
N THR A 151 -8.48 17.50 -12.73
CA THR A 151 -8.21 17.13 -11.35
C THR A 151 -9.04 18.11 -10.55
N PRO A 152 -9.99 17.71 -9.69
CA PRO A 152 -10.46 18.65 -8.69
C PRO A 152 -9.17 19.21 -8.12
N SER A 153 -8.88 20.48 -8.40
CA SER A 153 -7.67 21.11 -7.89
C SER A 153 -7.66 20.69 -6.43
N PRO A 154 -6.58 20.11 -5.90
CA PRO A 154 -6.51 19.98 -4.46
C PRO A 154 -6.82 21.39 -3.98
N THR A 155 -8.00 21.57 -3.37
CA THR A 155 -8.31 22.78 -2.60
C THR A 155 -7.02 23.05 -1.86
N PRO A 156 -6.37 24.22 -2.06
CA PRO A 156 -4.96 24.41 -1.72
C PRO A 156 -4.73 23.76 -0.39
N SER A 157 -4.12 22.57 -0.44
CA SER A 157 -3.78 21.84 0.76
C SER A 157 -2.80 22.79 1.41
N PRO A 158 -3.04 23.25 2.64
CA PRO A 158 -2.09 24.11 3.30
C PRO A 158 -0.71 23.46 3.18
N ALA A 159 0.29 24.28 2.86
CA ALA A 159 1.70 23.93 2.97
C ALA A 159 1.94 23.14 4.28
N PRO A 160 2.89 22.19 4.28
CA PRO A 160 2.83 20.94 5.01
C PRO A 160 2.47 21.15 6.49
N SER A 161 1.31 20.63 6.89
CA SER A 161 1.02 20.34 8.29
C SER A 161 1.20 18.84 8.46
N GLU A 162 2.16 18.50 9.31
CA GLU A 162 2.53 17.17 9.77
C GLU A 162 1.33 16.25 9.98
N ALA A 163 1.45 15.00 9.55
CA ALA A 163 0.63 13.94 10.12
C ALA A 163 0.93 13.85 11.63
N PRO A 164 -0.08 13.75 12.51
CA PRO A 164 0.16 13.30 13.86
C PRO A 164 0.55 11.83 13.79
N SER A 165 1.86 11.57 13.77
CA SER A 165 2.43 10.39 14.39
C SER A 165 1.87 10.35 15.81
N THR A 166 1.00 9.39 16.08
CA THR A 166 0.87 8.94 17.47
C THR A 166 2.18 8.20 17.75
N GLY A 167 3.13 8.72 18.50
CA GLY A 167 3.08 9.88 19.36
C GLY A 167 4.43 10.55 19.56
N HIS A 168 4.32 11.85 19.83
CA HIS A 168 5.32 12.81 20.26
C HIS A 168 6.22 13.38 19.16
N THR A 169 6.00 14.66 18.85
CA THR A 169 6.92 15.49 18.06
C THR A 169 8.27 15.54 18.78
N ILE A 170 9.34 15.18 18.07
CA ILE A 170 10.70 15.13 18.62
C ILE A 170 11.44 16.41 18.23
N TYR A 171 12.08 17.02 19.22
CA TYR A 171 12.84 18.25 19.06
C TYR A 171 14.33 18.00 19.28
N VAL A 172 15.17 18.40 18.33
CA VAL A 172 16.63 18.23 18.38
C VAL A 172 17.34 19.58 18.21
N THR A 173 18.54 19.71 18.79
CA THR A 173 19.41 20.88 18.52
C THR A 173 20.49 20.49 17.50
N LYS A 174 20.98 21.47 16.74
CA LYS A 174 21.94 21.23 15.63
C LYS A 174 23.24 20.54 16.07
N THR A 175 23.69 20.79 17.30
CA THR A 175 24.93 20.25 17.89
C THR A 175 24.70 19.43 19.16
N GLY A 176 23.45 19.22 19.56
CA GLY A 176 23.12 18.52 20.80
C GLY A 176 23.33 17.01 20.72
N LYS A 177 23.40 16.38 21.89
CA LYS A 177 23.49 14.92 22.06
C LYS A 177 22.17 14.28 22.50
N ARG A 178 21.10 15.09 22.60
CA ARG A 178 19.81 14.67 23.14
C ARG A 178 18.66 15.11 22.26
N TYR A 179 17.60 14.31 22.27
CA TYR A 179 16.31 14.65 21.71
C TYR A 179 15.30 14.97 22.83
N HIS A 180 14.32 15.80 22.53
CA HIS A 180 13.38 16.38 23.50
C HIS A 180 11.95 16.15 23.02
N TYR A 181 11.01 16.03 23.96
CA TYR A 181 9.57 15.93 23.68
C TYR A 181 8.84 17.27 23.90
N ASP A 182 9.54 18.27 24.44
CA ASP A 182 9.03 19.63 24.67
C ASP A 182 9.99 20.65 24.01
N PRO A 183 9.51 21.50 23.09
CA PRO A 183 10.34 22.51 22.41
C PRO A 183 10.80 23.65 23.33
N ASN A 184 10.24 23.76 24.53
CA ASN A 184 10.63 24.78 25.52
C ASN A 184 11.59 24.22 26.58
N CYS A 185 11.96 22.94 26.49
CA CYS A 185 12.87 22.33 27.45
C CYS A 185 14.21 23.06 27.44
N ASN A 186 14.62 23.68 28.56
CA ASN A 186 15.95 24.26 28.77
C ASN A 186 16.34 25.44 27.84
N GLY A 187 15.37 26.11 27.19
CA GLY A 187 15.56 27.40 26.51
C GLY A 187 16.49 27.39 25.27
N GLY A 188 16.70 26.23 24.65
CA GLY A 188 17.50 26.09 23.43
C GLY A 188 16.73 26.44 22.15
N THR A 189 17.46 26.56 21.03
CA THR A 189 16.86 26.62 19.68
C THR A 189 16.72 25.21 19.13
N TYR A 190 15.47 24.77 18.99
CA TYR A 190 15.11 23.41 18.59
C TYR A 190 14.60 23.34 17.14
N TYR A 191 14.77 22.17 16.54
CA TYR A 191 14.21 21.81 15.24
C TYR A 191 13.41 20.51 15.40
N GLU A 192 12.28 20.42 14.70
CA GLU A 192 11.49 19.21 14.63
C GLU A 192 12.23 18.12 13.84
N SER A 193 12.08 16.88 14.27
CA SER A 193 12.70 15.69 13.66
C SER A 193 11.87 14.46 14.04
N THR A 194 12.17 13.31 13.44
CA THR A 194 11.55 12.04 13.83
C THR A 194 12.39 11.32 14.90
N LEU A 195 11.76 10.41 15.66
CA LEU A 195 12.47 9.59 16.65
C LEU A 195 13.54 8.72 15.98
N GLU A 196 13.23 8.17 14.81
CA GLU A 196 14.15 7.35 14.02
C GLU A 196 15.39 8.15 13.60
N GLU A 197 15.21 9.37 13.10
CA GLU A 197 16.32 10.28 12.75
C GLU A 197 17.17 10.65 13.96
N ALA A 198 16.55 10.87 15.12
CA ALA A 198 17.27 11.17 16.36
C ALA A 198 18.12 9.98 16.81
N LEU A 199 17.57 8.75 16.77
CA LEU A 199 18.29 7.53 17.13
C LEU A 199 19.39 7.20 16.12
N ALA A 200 19.16 7.38 14.82
CA ALA A 200 20.16 7.20 13.77
C ALA A 200 21.36 8.16 13.94
N ARG A 201 21.14 9.34 14.53
CA ARG A 201 22.17 10.31 14.89
C ARG A 201 22.84 10.02 16.24
N GLY A 202 22.48 8.93 16.92
CA GLY A 202 23.00 8.55 18.24
C GLY A 202 22.56 9.48 19.36
N LEU A 203 21.43 10.17 19.21
CA LEU A 203 20.89 11.05 20.25
C LEU A 203 20.16 10.23 21.32
N THR A 204 20.24 10.69 22.56
CA THR A 204 19.60 10.06 23.72
C THR A 204 18.41 10.89 24.22
N PRO A 205 17.40 10.30 24.88
CA PRO A 205 16.28 11.07 25.39
C PRO A 205 16.72 12.10 26.44
N CYS A 206 16.07 13.26 26.47
CA CYS A 206 16.24 14.21 27.55
C CYS A 206 15.49 13.72 28.80
N GLU A 207 16.24 13.45 29.87
CA GLU A 207 15.70 12.99 31.16
C GLU A 207 14.63 13.92 31.76
N LYS A 208 14.63 15.22 31.41
CA LYS A 208 13.61 16.18 31.86
C LYS A 208 12.33 16.14 31.02
N CYS A 209 12.39 15.60 29.81
CA CYS A 209 11.25 15.53 28.89
C CYS A 209 10.52 14.19 28.95
N VAL A 210 11.12 13.15 29.55
CA VAL A 210 10.46 11.87 29.77
C VAL A 210 9.72 11.97 31.10
N HIS A 211 8.40 12.12 31.03
CA HIS A 211 7.52 11.95 32.19
C HIS A 211 6.76 10.63 31.97
N ASP A 212 6.90 9.70 32.92
CA ASP A 212 6.17 8.41 32.94
C ASP A 212 4.64 8.59 32.91
#